data_AF-A0A378WDZ8-F1
#
_entry.id   AF-A0A378WDZ8-F1
#
_cell.length_a   1.000
_cell.length_b   1.000
_cell.length_c   1.000
_cell.angle_alpha   90.00
_cell.angle_beta   90.00
_cell.angle_gamma   90.00
#
_symmetry.space_group_name_H-M   'P 1'
#
loop_
_entity.id
_entity.type
_entity.pdbx_description
1 polymer ?
#
loop_
_entity_poly.entity_id
_entity_poly.type
_entity_poly.pdbx_seq_one_letter_code
_entity_poly.pdbx_strand_id
1 'polypeptide(L)'
;MTDIFTTSKRSFVMSKIHSKETKPEILVRKFLFSQGFRYRKNDKRYAGKPDIVLPKYKTVVFIHGCFWYGHSCNKGHIPKSNTDFWLEKSQKIANVILKMKPSWKRSVSK
;
A
#
# COMPACT_ATOMS: atom_id res chain seq x y z
N MET A 1 25.43 12.73 2.62
CA MET A 1 24.50 13.87 2.57
C MET A 1 24.00 14.04 1.15
N THR A 2 22.71 13.79 0.90
CA THR A 2 21.97 14.29 -0.28
C THR A 2 20.48 14.04 -0.08
N ASP A 3 19.93 14.66 0.96
CA ASP A 3 18.50 14.97 0.99
C ASP A 3 18.31 16.37 0.40
N ILE A 4 17.29 16.53 -0.43
CA ILE A 4 16.89 17.81 -1.01
C ILE A 4 16.29 18.73 0.07
N PHE A 5 15.84 18.16 1.18
CA PHE A 5 15.26 18.87 2.32
C PHE A 5 16.22 18.92 3.51
N THR A 6 16.05 19.95 4.33
CA THR A 6 16.63 20.00 5.67
C THR A 6 15.97 18.95 6.57
N THR A 7 16.65 18.52 7.63
CA THR A 7 16.14 17.51 8.57
C THR A 7 14.77 17.88 9.15
N SER A 8 14.56 19.15 9.53
CA SER A 8 13.27 19.61 10.07
C SER A 8 12.15 19.54 9.02
N LYS A 9 12.47 19.94 7.78
CA LYS A 9 11.52 19.90 6.66
C LYS A 9 11.18 18.47 6.25
N ARG A 10 12.14 17.55 6.24
CA ARG A 10 11.88 16.12 5.99
C ARG A 10 11.02 15.51 7.10
N SER A 11 11.30 15.83 8.37
CA SER A 11 10.47 15.39 9.50
C SER A 11 9.02 15.88 9.36
N PHE A 12 8.84 17.16 8.99
CA PHE A 12 7.51 17.72 8.72
C PHE A 12 6.80 17.05 7.53
N VAL A 13 7.50 16.79 6.43
CA VAL A 13 6.91 16.09 5.27
C VAL A 13 6.49 14.66 5.65
N MET A 14 7.34 13.94 6.37
CA MET A 14 7.05 12.56 6.80
C MET A 14 5.87 12.50 7.78
N SER A 15 5.68 13.51 8.64
CA SER A 15 4.55 13.56 9.57
C SER A 15 3.19 13.76 8.88
N LYS A 16 3.18 14.27 7.65
CA LYS A 16 1.98 14.42 6.80
C LYS A 16 1.64 13.16 6.01
N ILE A 17 2.51 12.14 5.99
CA ILE A 17 2.23 10.88 5.30
C ILE A 17 1.38 10.00 6.22
N HIS A 18 0.10 9.89 5.91
CA HIS A 18 -0.83 9.04 6.65
C HIS A 18 -0.86 7.61 6.08
N SER A 19 -1.02 6.62 6.97
CA SER A 19 -1.13 5.21 6.60
C SER A 19 -2.54 4.78 6.14
N LYS A 20 -3.51 5.72 6.09
CA LYS A 20 -4.92 5.46 5.77
C LYS A 20 -5.51 6.64 5.03
N GLU A 21 -6.58 6.39 4.28
CA GLU A 21 -7.33 7.41 3.54
C GLU A 21 -6.42 8.19 2.59
N THR A 22 -5.43 7.49 2.01
CA THR A 22 -4.54 8.09 1.02
C THR A 22 -5.31 8.47 -0.24
N LYS A 23 -4.80 9.45 -1.00
CA LYS A 23 -5.39 9.86 -2.28
C LYS A 23 -5.70 8.67 -3.23
N PRO A 24 -4.79 7.71 -3.47
CA PRO A 24 -5.10 6.55 -4.30
C PRO A 24 -6.21 5.66 -3.71
N GLU A 25 -6.24 5.46 -2.39
CA GLU A 25 -7.34 4.72 -1.74
C GLU A 25 -8.69 5.42 -1.94
N ILE A 26 -8.75 6.75 -1.81
CA ILE A 26 -9.98 7.53 -2.04
C ILE A 26 -10.44 7.36 -3.50
N LEU A 27 -9.52 7.46 -4.45
CA LEU A 27 -9.83 7.37 -5.88
C LEU A 27 -10.42 6.00 -6.23
N VAL A 28 -9.76 4.91 -5.84
CA VAL A 28 -10.24 3.55 -6.10
C VAL A 28 -11.59 3.30 -5.43
N ARG A 29 -11.79 3.81 -4.20
CA ARG A 29 -13.09 3.72 -3.51
C ARG A 29 -14.20 4.42 -4.27
N LYS A 30 -13.98 5.66 -4.70
CA LYS A 30 -14.94 6.43 -5.50
C LYS A 30 -15.26 5.70 -6.81
N PHE A 31 -14.24 5.17 -7.48
CA PHE A 31 -14.42 4.38 -8.70
C PHE A 31 -15.27 3.14 -8.45
N LEU A 32 -14.92 2.30 -7.47
CA LEU A 32 -15.70 1.09 -7.14
C LEU A 32 -17.15 1.42 -6.77
N PHE A 33 -17.37 2.49 -6.00
CA PHE A 33 -18.71 2.93 -5.66
C PHE A 33 -19.50 3.40 -6.89
N SER A 34 -18.87 4.16 -7.79
CA SER A 34 -19.50 4.59 -9.05
C SER A 34 -19.90 3.42 -9.97
N GLN A 35 -19.17 2.31 -9.87
CA GLN A 35 -19.44 1.07 -10.60
C GLN A 35 -20.42 0.14 -9.86
N GLY A 36 -21.04 0.60 -8.76
CA GLY A 36 -22.05 -0.15 -8.01
C GLY A 36 -21.50 -1.23 -7.05
N PHE A 37 -20.18 -1.30 -6.86
CA PHE A 37 -19.59 -2.26 -5.92
C PHE A 37 -19.77 -1.80 -4.47
N ARG A 38 -20.31 -2.70 -3.64
CA ARG A 38 -20.32 -2.55 -2.18
C ARG A 38 -19.08 -3.18 -1.59
N TYR A 39 -18.29 -2.38 -0.87
CA TYR A 39 -17.05 -2.81 -0.24
C TYR A 39 -17.03 -2.50 1.26
N ARG A 40 -16.16 -3.21 1.99
CA ARG A 40 -15.76 -2.92 3.36
C ARG A 40 -14.34 -2.36 3.35
N LYS A 41 -14.04 -1.43 4.25
CA LYS A 41 -12.70 -0.85 4.42
C LYS A 41 -12.05 -1.32 5.72
N ASN A 42 -10.72 -1.49 5.71
CA ASN A 42 -9.93 -1.80 6.90
C ASN A 42 -10.45 -3.02 7.70
N ASP A 43 -10.87 -4.08 7.01
CA ASP A 43 -11.44 -5.25 7.67
C ASP A 43 -10.34 -6.07 8.37
N LYS A 44 -10.35 -6.02 9.72
CA LYS A 44 -9.37 -6.70 10.58
C LYS A 44 -9.49 -8.23 10.56
N ARG A 45 -10.57 -8.78 9.99
CA ARG A 45 -10.76 -10.23 9.87
C ARG A 45 -9.75 -10.89 8.92
N TYR A 46 -9.13 -10.09 8.05
CA TYR A 46 -8.20 -10.58 7.03
C TYR A 46 -6.75 -10.21 7.37
N ALA A 47 -5.83 -11.15 7.13
CA ALA A 47 -4.40 -10.92 7.29
C ALA A 47 -3.93 -9.78 6.39
N GLY A 48 -3.01 -8.95 6.88
CA GLY A 48 -2.49 -7.80 6.16
C GLY A 48 -3.40 -6.55 6.17
N LYS A 49 -4.58 -6.60 6.81
CA LYS A 49 -5.54 -5.47 6.89
C LYS A 49 -5.79 -4.84 5.50
N PRO A 50 -6.48 -5.56 4.59
CA PRO A 50 -6.74 -5.07 3.24
C PRO A 50 -7.47 -3.72 3.26
N ASP A 51 -7.09 -2.85 2.33
CA ASP A 51 -7.66 -1.52 2.19
C ASP A 51 -9.14 -1.61 1.79
N ILE A 52 -9.44 -2.54 0.87
CA ILE A 52 -10.79 -2.78 0.36
C ILE A 52 -11.09 -4.27 0.34
N VAL A 53 -12.25 -4.65 0.85
CA VAL A 53 -12.78 -6.03 0.79
C VAL A 53 -14.10 -6.01 0.04
N LEU A 54 -14.25 -6.93 -0.91
CA LEU A 54 -15.47 -7.17 -1.69
C LEU A 54 -16.04 -8.54 -1.30
N PRO A 55 -16.86 -8.64 -0.23
CA PRO A 55 -17.30 -9.94 0.30
C PRO A 55 -18.11 -10.75 -0.72
N LYS A 56 -18.97 -10.08 -1.50
CA LYS A 56 -19.81 -10.70 -2.53
C LYS A 56 -18.97 -11.43 -3.59
N TYR A 57 -17.79 -10.90 -3.91
CA TYR A 57 -16.90 -11.41 -4.94
C TYR A 57 -15.75 -12.25 -4.39
N LYS A 58 -15.68 -12.41 -3.05
CA LYS A 58 -14.56 -13.06 -2.35
C LYS A 58 -13.20 -12.50 -2.78
N THR A 59 -13.13 -11.18 -2.94
CA THR A 59 -11.93 -10.47 -3.41
C THR A 59 -11.49 -9.45 -2.35
N VAL A 60 -10.18 -9.29 -2.18
CA VAL A 60 -9.58 -8.21 -1.40
C VAL A 60 -8.61 -7.44 -2.28
N VAL A 61 -8.53 -6.13 -2.06
CA VAL A 61 -7.68 -5.23 -2.83
C VAL A 61 -6.77 -4.51 -1.85
N PHE A 62 -5.47 -4.57 -2.13
CA PHE A 62 -4.43 -3.85 -1.44
C PHE A 62 -3.97 -2.69 -2.32
N ILE A 63 -3.99 -1.48 -1.78
CA ILE A 63 -3.60 -0.26 -2.46
C ILE A 63 -2.31 0.23 -1.82
N HIS A 64 -1.22 0.07 -2.55
CA HIS A 64 0.10 0.40 -2.05
C HIS A 64 0.78 1.44 -2.92
N GLY A 65 1.45 2.40 -2.30
CA GLY A 65 2.30 3.34 -3.02
C GLY A 65 3.57 2.65 -3.52
N CYS A 66 3.92 2.86 -4.78
CA CYS A 66 5.10 2.27 -5.42
C CYS A 66 6.41 2.48 -4.65
N PHE A 67 6.53 3.64 -3.98
CA PHE A 67 7.68 3.99 -3.14
C PHE A 67 7.90 3.00 -1.98
N TRP A 68 6.83 2.56 -1.31
CA TRP A 68 6.93 1.70 -0.13
C TRP A 68 7.23 0.24 -0.47
N TYR A 69 6.84 -0.19 -1.67
CA TYR A 69 7.04 -1.55 -2.16
C TYR A 69 8.28 -1.73 -3.03
N GLY A 70 8.97 -0.64 -3.40
CA GLY A 70 10.12 -0.71 -4.29
C GLY A 70 9.75 -1.25 -5.68
N HIS A 71 8.57 -0.87 -6.20
CA HIS A 71 8.16 -1.29 -7.54
C HIS A 71 9.14 -0.76 -8.59
N SER A 72 9.38 -1.49 -9.68
CA SER A 72 10.34 -1.13 -10.74
C SER A 72 9.96 0.10 -11.58
N CYS A 73 8.97 0.88 -11.16
CA CYS A 73 8.57 2.13 -11.81
C CYS A 73 9.35 3.34 -11.26
N ASN A 74 9.34 4.45 -12.01
CA ASN A 74 10.04 5.70 -11.65
C ASN A 74 9.71 6.21 -10.21
N LYS A 75 8.51 5.90 -9.71
CA LYS A 75 8.04 6.31 -8.37
C LYS A 75 8.43 5.33 -7.24
N GLY A 76 9.05 4.19 -7.56
CA GLY A 76 9.44 3.14 -6.62
C GLY A 76 10.94 3.07 -6.34
N HIS A 77 11.68 4.15 -6.59
CA HIS A 77 13.12 4.18 -6.33
C HIS A 77 13.42 4.18 -4.83
N ILE A 78 14.48 3.46 -4.45
CA ILE A 78 15.00 3.45 -3.09
C ILE A 78 15.80 4.75 -2.87
N PRO A 79 15.53 5.51 -1.78
CA PRO A 79 16.32 6.71 -1.49
C PRO A 79 17.79 6.37 -1.30
N LYS A 80 18.68 7.19 -1.88
CA LYS A 80 20.14 7.08 -1.66
C LYS A 80 20.55 7.39 -0.21
N SER A 81 19.67 8.00 0.58
CA SER A 81 19.87 8.26 2.00
C SER A 81 19.26 7.14 2.85
N ASN A 82 20.06 6.55 3.74
CA ASN A 82 19.63 5.49 4.67
C ASN A 82 19.08 4.24 3.94
N THR A 83 19.81 3.79 2.92
CA THR A 83 19.42 2.70 2.01
C THR A 83 19.07 1.42 2.74
N ASP A 84 19.87 1.03 3.74
CA ASP A 84 19.72 -0.24 4.46
C ASP A 84 18.40 -0.28 5.24
N PHE A 85 18.04 0.83 5.89
CA PHE A 85 16.74 0.98 6.55
C PHE A 85 15.56 0.83 5.56
N TRP A 86 15.67 1.44 4.38
CA TRP A 86 14.60 1.39 3.37
C TRP A 86 14.48 0.01 2.72
N LEU A 87 15.59 -0.69 2.51
CA LEU A 87 15.63 -2.08 2.03
C LEU A 87 15.01 -3.04 3.05
N GLU A 88 15.40 -2.96 4.32
CA GLU A 88 14.84 -3.81 5.37
C GLU A 88 13.33 -3.55 5.55
N LYS A 89 12.93 -2.28 5.47
CA LYS A 89 11.53 -1.88 5.60
C LYS A 89 10.67 -2.36 4.42
N SER A 90 11.17 -2.26 3.19
CA SER A 90 10.43 -2.73 2.01
C SER A 90 10.28 -4.25 2.01
N GLN A 91 11.34 -4.98 2.40
CA GLN A 91 11.29 -6.44 2.57
C GLN A 91 10.27 -6.89 3.63
N LYS A 92 10.24 -6.20 4.79
CA LYS A 92 9.24 -6.47 5.84
C LYS A 92 7.81 -6.28 5.32
N ILE A 93 7.58 -5.24 4.52
CA ILE A 93 6.27 -4.94 3.91
C ILE A 93 5.88 -6.05 2.91
N ALA A 94 6.79 -6.46 2.01
CA ALA A 94 6.52 -7.51 1.02
C ALA A 94 6.14 -8.87 1.65
N ASN A 95 6.78 -9.24 2.76
CA ASN A 95 6.52 -10.50 3.46
C ASN A 95 5.12 -10.60 4.08
N VAL A 96 4.41 -9.49 4.27
CA VAL A 96 3.03 -9.48 4.79
C VAL A 96 2.02 -9.91 3.72
N ILE A 97 2.29 -9.65 2.43
CA ILE A 97 1.37 -10.00 1.33
C ILE A 97 1.21 -11.52 1.16
N LEU A 98 2.24 -12.31 1.50
CA LEU A 98 2.29 -13.75 1.17
C LEU A 98 1.44 -14.65 2.09
N LYS A 99 0.75 -14.12 3.11
CA LYS A 99 -0.05 -14.92 4.06
C LYS A 99 -1.56 -14.84 3.82
N MET A 100 -2.03 -15.08 2.60
CA MET A 100 -3.46 -15.26 2.32
C MET A 100 -3.91 -16.71 2.58
N LYS A 101 -5.07 -16.90 3.23
CA LYS A 101 -5.64 -18.23 3.49
C LYS A 101 -5.80 -19.03 2.18
N PRO A 102 -5.58 -20.36 2.18
CA PRO A 102 -5.63 -21.21 0.97
C PRO A 102 -6.93 -21.11 0.17
N SER A 103 -8.05 -20.78 0.82
CA SER A 103 -9.39 -20.74 0.22
C SER A 103 -9.70 -19.48 -0.60
N TRP A 104 -8.79 -18.49 -0.67
CA TRP A 104 -8.98 -17.22 -1.38
C TRP A 104 -7.94 -17.00 -2.50
N LYS A 105 -7.41 -18.08 -3.10
CA LYS A 105 -6.54 -18.01 -4.30
C LYS A 105 -7.36 -17.94 -5.59
N ARG A 106 -7.38 -16.77 -6.23
CA ARG A 106 -7.45 -16.47 -7.69
C ARG A 106 -7.88 -15.01 -7.82
N SER A 107 -7.41 -14.19 -8.74
CA SER A 107 -6.46 -14.29 -9.84
C SER A 107 -6.28 -12.84 -10.31
N VAL A 108 -5.07 -12.33 -10.42
CA VAL A 108 -4.81 -11.22 -11.36
C VAL A 108 -3.93 -11.83 -12.42
N SER A 109 -4.56 -12.22 -13.53
CA SER A 109 -3.89 -12.73 -14.72
C SER A 109 -3.22 -11.55 -15.42
N LYS A 110 -1.93 -11.74 -15.71
CA LYS A 110 -1.03 -11.03 -16.65
C LYS A 110 -1.23 -9.52 -16.86
#